data_AF-A0A527Z1K7-F1
#
_entry.id   AF-A0A527Z1K7-F1
#
_cell.length_a   1.000
_cell.length_b   1.000
_cell.length_c   1.000
_cell.angle_alpha   90.00
_cell.angle_beta   90.00
_cell.angle_gamma   90.00
#
_symmetry.space_group_name_H-M   'P 1'
#
loop_
_entity.id
_entity.type
_entity.pdbx_description
1 polymer ?
#
loop_
_entity_poly.entity_id
_entity_poly.type
_entity_poly.pdbx_seq_one_letter_code
_entity_poly.pdbx_strand_id
1 'polypeptide(L)'
;TVAISPIGVPAWQGICATRETADKFDIRDISDLTDPRKTAALDTDRDGRGELWIGAEGWSSTAIERVRANSYGYAETMTLLETSEDVGMAAVDAAVATAQPMVFACYAPHHVFKLHEIVRLTEPPFDPAKWKIVLPSEDPLWVSKSSAPVSWDT
;
A
#
# COMPACT_ATOMS: atom_id res chain seq x y z
N THR A 1 -20.40 14.59 28.22
CA THR A 1 -20.97 14.03 26.99
C THR A 1 -19.96 14.27 25.89
N VAL A 2 -19.47 13.24 25.21
CA VAL A 2 -18.57 13.42 24.06
C VAL A 2 -19.44 13.83 22.86
N ALA A 3 -19.15 14.98 22.26
CA ALA A 3 -19.81 15.45 21.05
C ALA A 3 -18.91 15.13 19.85
N ILE A 4 -19.45 14.41 18.88
CA ILE A 4 -18.78 14.16 17.59
C ILE A 4 -18.93 15.41 16.74
N SER A 5 -17.85 15.87 16.13
CA SER A 5 -17.88 16.99 15.17
C SER A 5 -18.87 16.70 14.04
N PRO A 6 -19.67 17.68 13.60
CA PRO A 6 -20.53 17.52 12.42
C PRO A 6 -19.71 17.42 11.11
N ILE A 7 -18.41 17.72 11.15
CA ILE A 7 -17.50 17.59 10.02
C ILE A 7 -16.87 16.20 10.08
N GLY A 8 -17.36 15.28 9.25
CA GLY A 8 -16.76 13.97 9.02
C GLY A 8 -15.71 14.03 7.91
N VAL A 9 -14.53 13.47 8.17
CA VAL A 9 -13.52 13.21 7.13
C VAL A 9 -13.49 11.70 6.91
N PRO A 10 -13.79 11.20 5.70
CA PRO A 10 -13.80 9.76 5.45
C PRO A 10 -12.38 9.20 5.65
N ALA A 11 -12.25 8.27 6.58
CA ALA A 11 -11.02 7.53 6.80
C ALA A 11 -10.96 6.35 5.83
N TRP A 12 -9.78 6.09 5.28
CA TRP A 12 -9.55 4.93 4.43
C TRP A 12 -8.08 4.57 4.38
N GLN A 13 -7.78 3.33 3.97
CA GLN A 13 -6.42 2.86 3.72
C GLN A 13 -6.36 2.09 2.40
N GLY A 14 -5.19 2.03 1.77
CA GLY A 14 -4.96 1.28 0.54
C GLY A 14 -3.52 1.42 0.04
N ILE A 15 -3.31 1.09 -1.23
CA ILE A 15 -2.07 1.40 -1.95
C ILE A 15 -2.27 2.66 -2.79
N CYS A 16 -1.28 3.53 -2.78
CA CYS A 16 -1.22 4.72 -3.61
C CYS A 16 -0.01 4.69 -4.54
N ALA A 17 -0.09 5.50 -5.59
CA ALA A 17 1.02 5.85 -6.45
C ALA A 17 1.15 7.38 -6.52
N THR A 18 2.34 7.88 -6.85
CA THR A 18 2.44 9.27 -7.32
C THR A 18 1.66 9.41 -8.63
N ARG A 19 1.04 10.58 -8.88
CA ARG A 19 0.25 10.84 -10.10
C ARG A 19 1.02 10.47 -11.37
N GLU A 20 2.29 10.88 -11.42
CA GLU A 20 3.18 10.61 -12.54
C GLU A 20 3.41 9.11 -12.76
N THR A 21 3.59 8.33 -11.69
CA THR A 21 3.71 6.86 -11.77
C THR A 21 2.46 6.25 -12.37
N ALA A 22 1.29 6.62 -11.85
CA ALA A 22 0.01 6.09 -12.30
C ALA A 22 -0.25 6.40 -13.78
N ASP A 23 0.11 7.61 -14.23
CA ASP A 23 -0.17 8.05 -15.60
C ASP A 23 0.86 7.53 -16.62
N LYS A 24 2.16 7.46 -16.27
CA LYS A 24 3.21 6.98 -17.18
C LYS A 24 3.24 5.46 -17.34
N PHE A 25 2.98 4.72 -16.25
CA PHE A 25 3.12 3.26 -16.23
C PHE A 25 1.78 2.53 -16.16
N ASP A 26 0.67 3.27 -16.23
CA ASP A 26 -0.69 2.74 -16.16
C ASP A 26 -0.92 1.88 -14.90
N ILE A 27 -0.40 2.34 -13.76
CA ILE A 27 -0.58 1.68 -12.46
C ILE A 27 -1.77 2.36 -11.77
N ARG A 28 -2.95 1.77 -11.90
CA ARG A 28 -4.22 2.36 -11.44
C ARG A 28 -5.06 1.40 -10.60
N ASP A 29 -4.85 0.10 -10.73
CA ASP A 29 -5.50 -0.95 -9.96
C ASP A 29 -4.47 -1.78 -9.19
N ILE A 30 -4.83 -2.31 -8.03
CA ILE A 30 -3.94 -3.16 -7.23
C ILE A 30 -3.46 -4.40 -8.01
N SER A 31 -4.26 -4.89 -8.96
CA SER A 31 -3.87 -6.02 -9.83
C SER A 31 -2.74 -5.65 -10.80
N ASP A 32 -2.53 -4.37 -11.11
CA ASP A 32 -1.41 -3.93 -11.95
C ASP A 32 -0.05 -4.23 -11.29
N LEU A 33 -0.02 -4.32 -9.96
CA LEU A 33 1.19 -4.70 -9.22
C LEU A 33 1.58 -6.15 -9.43
N THR A 34 0.75 -6.97 -10.11
CA THR A 34 1.07 -8.35 -10.48
C THR A 34 1.64 -8.49 -11.89
N ASP A 35 1.63 -7.43 -12.72
CA ASP A 35 2.22 -7.45 -14.07
C ASP A 35 3.72 -7.06 -14.00
N PRO A 36 4.66 -7.99 -14.23
CA PRO A 36 6.10 -7.69 -14.15
C PRO A 36 6.55 -6.58 -15.10
N ARG A 37 5.83 -6.34 -16.20
CA ARG A 37 6.17 -5.26 -17.14
C ARG A 37 5.84 -3.89 -16.58
N LYS A 38 4.78 -3.79 -15.76
CA LYS A 38 4.43 -2.55 -15.06
C LYS A 38 5.35 -2.36 -13.85
N THR A 39 5.60 -3.41 -13.08
CA THR A 39 6.44 -3.32 -11.86
C THR A 39 7.92 -3.15 -12.15
N ALA A 40 8.42 -3.49 -13.34
CA ALA A 40 9.80 -3.22 -13.74
C ALA A 40 10.17 -1.72 -13.68
N ALA A 41 9.19 -0.81 -13.78
CA ALA A 41 9.42 0.63 -13.60
C ALA A 41 9.68 1.01 -12.13
N LEU A 42 9.22 0.18 -11.20
CA LEU A 42 9.35 0.35 -9.75
C LEU A 42 10.60 -0.37 -9.20
N ASP A 43 11.31 -1.11 -10.03
CA ASP A 43 12.53 -1.83 -9.67
C ASP A 43 13.72 -0.86 -9.62
N THR A 44 14.14 -0.51 -8.41
CA THR A 44 15.15 0.52 -8.19
C THR A 44 16.56 -0.05 -8.03
N ASP A 45 16.69 -1.32 -7.67
CA ASP A 45 17.96 -1.99 -7.43
C ASP A 45 18.35 -3.04 -8.50
N ARG A 46 17.45 -3.26 -9.46
CA ARG A 46 17.56 -4.18 -10.60
C ARG A 46 17.57 -5.66 -10.21
N ASP A 47 16.89 -6.02 -9.13
CA ASP A 47 16.72 -7.43 -8.72
C ASP A 47 15.57 -8.15 -9.46
N GLY A 48 14.80 -7.42 -10.28
CA GLY A 48 13.65 -7.93 -11.02
C GLY A 48 12.31 -7.78 -10.29
N ARG A 49 12.28 -7.13 -9.12
CA ARG A 49 11.09 -6.86 -8.32
C ARG A 49 10.92 -5.35 -8.13
N GLY A 50 9.68 -4.89 -8.18
CA GLY A 50 9.38 -3.49 -7.90
C GLY A 50 9.42 -3.19 -6.40
N GLU A 51 9.69 -1.96 -6.01
CA GLU A 51 9.69 -1.56 -4.59
C GLU A 51 8.34 -0.99 -4.14
N LEU A 52 7.85 -1.45 -2.98
CA LEU A 52 6.62 -0.98 -2.35
C LEU A 52 6.85 -0.78 -0.85
N TRP A 53 6.79 0.47 -0.39
CA TRP A 53 6.79 0.75 1.05
C TRP A 53 5.44 0.42 1.66
N ILE A 54 5.41 -0.43 2.70
CA ILE A 54 4.18 -0.93 3.32
C ILE A 54 3.93 -0.43 4.75
N GLY A 55 4.86 0.35 5.31
CA GLY A 55 4.75 0.91 6.67
C GLY A 55 5.95 0.59 7.54
N ALA A 56 5.90 0.99 8.80
CA ALA A 56 6.97 0.73 9.76
C ALA A 56 6.86 -0.67 10.38
N GLU A 57 8.00 -1.19 10.81
CA GLU A 57 8.06 -2.43 11.57
C GLU A 57 7.21 -2.34 12.86
N GLY A 58 6.50 -3.42 13.17
CA GLY A 58 5.65 -3.52 14.37
C GLY A 58 4.25 -2.92 14.23
N TRP A 59 3.94 -2.21 13.14
CA TRP A 59 2.57 -1.78 12.87
C TRP A 59 1.69 -2.95 12.45
N SER A 60 0.48 -3.03 13.00
CA SER A 60 -0.51 -4.02 12.56
C SER A 60 -0.89 -3.83 11.10
N SER A 61 -0.92 -2.58 10.60
CA SER A 61 -1.17 -2.28 9.20
C SER A 61 -0.10 -2.85 8.27
N THR A 62 1.18 -2.74 8.63
CA THR A 62 2.30 -3.34 7.87
C THR A 62 2.15 -4.86 7.77
N ALA A 63 1.81 -5.51 8.89
CA ALA A 63 1.55 -6.95 8.88
C ALA A 63 0.36 -7.30 7.95
N ILE A 64 -0.77 -6.62 8.11
CA ILE A 64 -1.95 -6.83 7.27
C ILE A 64 -1.61 -6.57 5.79
N GLU A 65 -0.80 -5.56 5.47
CA GLU A 65 -0.39 -5.28 4.10
C GLU A 65 0.44 -6.41 3.50
N ARG A 66 1.31 -7.05 4.30
CA ARG A 66 2.01 -8.27 3.87
C ARG A 66 1.03 -9.41 3.56
N VAL A 67 -0.03 -9.58 4.35
CA VAL A 67 -1.10 -10.55 4.03
C VAL A 67 -1.80 -10.17 2.72
N ARG A 68 -2.14 -8.90 2.55
CA ARG A 68 -2.80 -8.39 1.33
C ARG A 68 -1.92 -8.62 0.11
N ALA A 69 -0.62 -8.36 0.19
CA ALA A 69 0.35 -8.63 -0.87
C ALA A 69 0.38 -10.08 -1.32
N ASN A 70 0.36 -11.01 -0.36
CA ASN A 70 0.27 -12.44 -0.67
C ASN A 70 -1.11 -12.82 -1.24
N SER A 71 -2.19 -12.22 -0.73
CA SER A 71 -3.55 -12.54 -1.16
C SER A 71 -3.90 -12.03 -2.55
N TYR A 72 -3.39 -10.85 -2.91
CA TYR A 72 -3.53 -10.25 -4.23
C TYR A 72 -2.48 -10.76 -5.23
N GLY A 73 -1.39 -11.37 -4.76
CA GLY A 73 -0.33 -11.95 -5.60
C GLY A 73 0.83 -11.02 -5.93
N TYR A 74 0.77 -9.72 -5.61
CA TYR A 74 1.87 -8.80 -5.90
C TYR A 74 3.10 -9.02 -5.00
N ALA A 75 3.02 -9.87 -3.98
CA ALA A 75 4.21 -10.34 -3.27
C ALA A 75 5.18 -11.15 -4.16
N GLU A 76 4.75 -11.60 -5.34
CA GLU A 76 5.63 -12.29 -6.30
C GLU A 76 6.51 -11.32 -7.10
N THR A 77 6.00 -10.12 -7.36
CA THR A 77 6.57 -9.08 -8.23
C THR A 77 7.12 -7.87 -7.48
N MET A 78 6.77 -7.71 -6.20
CA MET A 78 7.12 -6.55 -5.39
C MET A 78 7.93 -6.93 -4.15
N THR A 79 9.00 -6.20 -3.88
CA THR A 79 9.70 -6.19 -2.59
C THR A 79 8.96 -5.25 -1.63
N LEU A 80 8.62 -5.77 -0.45
CA LEU A 80 7.83 -5.06 0.56
C LEU A 80 8.79 -4.40 1.55
N LEU A 81 8.94 -3.09 1.45
CA LEU A 81 9.84 -2.31 2.29
C LEU A 81 9.15 -1.92 3.59
N GLU A 82 9.78 -2.27 4.71
CA GLU A 82 9.35 -1.95 6.06
C GLU A 82 10.34 -0.96 6.69
N THR A 83 10.01 0.32 6.65
CA THR A 83 10.84 1.41 7.21
C THR A 83 9.97 2.42 7.95
N SER A 84 10.55 3.20 8.83
CA SER A 84 9.83 4.22 9.60
C SER A 84 9.09 5.22 8.69
N GLU A 85 7.98 5.77 9.18
CA GLU A 85 7.11 6.66 8.40
C GLU A 85 7.84 7.90 7.87
N ASP A 86 8.78 8.46 8.64
CA ASP A 86 9.61 9.57 8.21
C ASP A 86 10.50 9.22 7.02
N VAL A 87 11.09 8.02 7.00
CA VAL A 87 11.86 7.51 5.86
C VAL A 87 10.96 7.25 4.66
N GLY A 88 9.79 6.63 4.88
CA GLY A 88 8.80 6.39 3.83
C GLY A 88 8.31 7.68 3.18
N MET A 89 7.98 8.71 3.97
CA MET A 89 7.53 10.00 3.45
C MET A 89 8.65 10.79 2.79
N ALA A 90 9.89 10.73 3.31
CA ALA A 90 11.05 11.30 2.63
C ALA A 90 11.29 10.64 1.26
N ALA A 91 11.04 9.32 1.14
CA ALA A 91 11.10 8.63 -0.14
C ALA A 91 9.99 9.12 -1.11
N VAL A 92 8.77 9.39 -0.63
CA VAL A 92 7.71 10.01 -1.44
C VAL A 92 8.13 11.40 -1.93
N ASP A 93 8.68 12.25 -1.05
CA ASP A 93 9.18 13.57 -1.41
C ASP A 93 10.26 13.48 -2.51
N ALA A 94 11.23 12.58 -2.32
CA ALA A 94 12.31 12.37 -3.27
C ALA A 94 11.80 11.82 -4.61
N ALA A 95 10.86 10.89 -4.59
CA ALA A 95 10.29 10.29 -5.79
C ALA A 95 9.55 11.34 -6.63
N VAL A 96 8.74 12.18 -5.98
CA VAL A 96 8.06 13.30 -6.65
C VAL A 96 9.06 14.31 -7.22
N ALA A 97 10.09 14.68 -6.44
CA ALA A 97 11.09 15.66 -6.87
C ALA A 97 11.94 15.19 -8.06
N THR A 98 12.16 13.88 -8.18
CA THR A 98 13.02 13.27 -9.20
C THR A 98 12.26 12.59 -10.33
N ALA A 99 10.92 12.63 -10.30
CA ALA A 99 10.06 11.87 -11.21
C ALA A 99 10.35 10.36 -11.18
N GLN A 100 10.85 9.84 -10.05
CA GLN A 100 11.09 8.43 -9.86
C GLN A 100 9.75 7.70 -9.62
N PRO A 101 9.48 6.59 -10.32
CA PRO A 101 8.24 5.85 -10.13
C PRO A 101 8.14 5.30 -8.71
N MET A 102 6.99 5.46 -8.06
CA MET A 102 6.79 5.01 -6.67
C MET A 102 5.34 4.64 -6.39
N VAL A 103 5.19 3.52 -5.67
CA VAL A 103 3.96 3.05 -5.03
C VAL A 103 4.22 2.85 -3.54
N PHE A 104 3.20 3.05 -2.71
CA PHE A 104 3.33 2.97 -1.26
C PHE A 104 1.98 2.76 -0.57
N ALA A 105 1.98 2.13 0.60
CA ALA A 105 0.81 2.07 1.46
C ALA A 105 0.45 3.47 1.96
N CYS A 106 -0.82 3.82 1.85
CA CYS A 106 -1.33 5.15 2.18
C CYS A 106 -2.66 5.05 2.93
N TYR A 107 -2.95 6.06 3.73
CA TYR A 107 -4.20 6.19 4.45
C TYR A 107 -4.64 7.65 4.46
N ALA A 108 -5.95 7.91 4.52
CA ALA A 108 -6.49 9.24 4.73
C ALA A 108 -7.29 9.31 6.04
N PRO A 109 -7.31 10.48 6.69
CA PRO A 109 -6.58 11.70 6.34
C PRO A 109 -5.07 11.57 6.58
N HIS A 110 -4.27 12.13 5.67
CA HIS A 110 -2.82 12.22 5.83
C HIS A 110 -2.27 13.46 5.10
N HIS A 111 -1.18 14.04 5.59
CA HIS A 111 -0.64 15.29 5.07
C HIS A 111 -0.04 15.16 3.66
N VAL A 112 0.36 13.95 3.25
CA VAL A 112 0.93 13.66 1.93
C VAL A 112 0.03 14.13 0.78
N PHE A 113 -1.30 14.02 0.92
CA PHE A 113 -2.27 14.44 -0.10
C PHE A 113 -2.37 15.96 -0.27
N LYS A 114 -1.86 16.73 0.69
CA LYS A 114 -1.76 18.20 0.57
C LYS A 114 -0.44 18.60 -0.08
N LEU A 115 0.62 17.83 0.12
CA LEU A 115 1.96 18.13 -0.38
C LEU A 115 2.15 17.66 -1.82
N HIS A 116 1.56 16.51 -2.17
CA HIS A 116 1.80 15.83 -3.43
C HIS A 116 0.49 15.37 -4.08
N GLU A 117 0.52 15.30 -5.40
CA GLU A 117 -0.55 14.63 -6.16
C GLU A 117 -0.39 13.11 -6.05
N ILE A 118 -1.06 12.55 -5.06
CA ILE A 118 -1.09 11.11 -4.79
C ILE A 118 -2.44 10.55 -5.21
N VAL A 119 -2.42 9.36 -5.83
CA VAL A 119 -3.63 8.67 -6.22
C VAL A 119 -3.70 7.29 -5.63
N ARG A 120 -4.87 6.96 -5.10
CA ARG A 120 -5.18 5.64 -4.58
C ARG A 120 -5.46 4.70 -5.75
N LEU A 121 -4.87 3.51 -5.71
CA LEU A 121 -5.19 2.45 -6.65
C LEU A 121 -6.59 1.90 -6.36
N THR A 122 -7.31 1.51 -7.40
CA THR A 122 -8.56 0.77 -7.26
C THR A 122 -8.28 -0.65 -6.80
N GLU A 123 -9.27 -1.23 -6.14
CA GLU A 123 -9.20 -2.59 -5.63
C GLU A 123 -10.63 -3.14 -5.43
N PRO A 124 -10.82 -4.48 -5.37
CA PRO A 124 -12.11 -5.07 -5.05
C PRO A 124 -12.66 -4.52 -3.73
N PRO A 125 -13.96 -4.22 -3.64
CA PRO A 125 -14.55 -3.70 -2.41
C PRO A 125 -14.45 -4.72 -1.27
N PHE A 126 -14.42 -4.22 -0.04
CA PHE A 126 -14.39 -5.03 1.16
C PHE A 126 -15.49 -6.10 1.15
N ASP A 127 -15.10 -7.32 1.50
CA ASP A 127 -15.98 -8.46 1.66
C ASP A 127 -15.56 -9.19 2.94
N PRO A 128 -16.39 -9.17 4.01
CA PRO A 128 -16.03 -9.80 5.28
C PRO A 128 -15.83 -11.32 5.14
N ALA A 129 -16.43 -11.98 4.14
CA ALA A 129 -16.20 -13.40 3.90
C ALA A 129 -14.82 -13.69 3.30
N LYS A 130 -14.16 -12.66 2.73
CA LYS A 130 -12.82 -12.73 2.16
C LYS A 130 -11.77 -12.03 3.02
N TRP A 131 -12.15 -11.56 4.22
CA TRP A 131 -11.25 -10.88 5.14
C TRP A 131 -10.96 -11.75 6.36
N LYS A 132 -9.83 -12.45 6.32
CA LYS A 132 -9.34 -13.29 7.41
C LYS A 132 -7.90 -12.89 7.72
N ILE A 133 -7.71 -12.21 8.84
CA ILE A 133 -6.40 -11.78 9.32
C ILE A 133 -6.02 -12.58 10.57
N VAL A 134 -4.83 -13.15 10.54
CA VAL A 134 -4.09 -13.65 11.70
C VAL A 134 -2.87 -12.76 11.83
N LEU A 135 -2.58 -12.27 13.03
CA LEU A 135 -1.43 -11.40 13.28
C LEU A 135 -0.19 -12.19 13.70
N PRO A 136 1.03 -11.64 13.52
CA PRO A 136 2.27 -12.29 13.94
C PRO A 136 2.30 -12.65 15.43
N SER A 137 1.61 -11.87 16.27
CA SER A 137 1.47 -12.12 17.72
C SER A 137 0.60 -13.33 18.05
N GLU A 138 -0.22 -13.80 17.12
CA GLU A 138 -1.18 -14.88 17.32
C GLU A 138 -0.65 -16.22 16.80
N ASP A 139 0.02 -16.24 15.65
CA ASP A 139 0.52 -17.47 15.02
C ASP A 139 1.78 -17.23 14.17
N PRO A 140 2.82 -18.07 14.26
CA PRO A 140 4.01 -17.90 13.41
C PRO A 140 3.72 -18.13 11.92
N LEU A 141 2.65 -18.84 11.56
CA LEU A 141 2.20 -19.05 10.18
C LEU A 141 1.10 -18.05 9.78
N TRP A 142 1.09 -16.88 10.40
CA TRP A 142 0.05 -15.86 10.23
C TRP A 142 -0.21 -15.48 8.75
N VAL A 143 0.83 -15.33 7.92
CA VAL A 143 0.65 -14.98 6.50
C VAL A 143 -0.12 -16.06 5.75
N SER A 144 0.31 -17.33 5.85
CA SER A 144 -0.31 -18.44 5.11
C SER A 144 -1.67 -18.88 5.67
N LYS A 145 -1.97 -18.51 6.92
CA LYS A 145 -3.28 -18.73 7.55
C LYS A 145 -4.28 -17.59 7.31
N SER A 146 -3.82 -16.48 6.73
CA SER A 146 -4.61 -15.30 6.42
C SER A 146 -4.99 -15.24 4.94
N SER A 147 -6.02 -14.46 4.63
CA SER A 147 -6.43 -14.13 3.27
C SER A 147 -7.21 -12.81 3.29
N ALA A 148 -6.82 -11.87 2.43
CA ALA A 148 -7.46 -10.57 2.28
C ALA A 148 -7.33 -10.02 0.83
N PRO A 149 -7.92 -10.66 -0.19
CA PRO A 149 -7.90 -10.19 -1.58
C PRO A 149 -8.99 -9.13 -1.87
N VAL A 150 -9.22 -8.24 -0.90
CA VAL A 150 -10.24 -7.17 -0.95
C VAL A 150 -9.73 -5.92 -0.24
N SER A 151 -10.45 -4.81 -0.41
CA SER A 151 -10.13 -3.54 0.26
C SER A 151 -10.20 -3.65 1.76
N TRP A 152 -9.58 -2.68 2.43
CA TRP A 152 -9.68 -2.50 3.88
C TRP A 152 -11.14 -2.35 4.33
N ASP A 153 -11.44 -2.84 5.52
CA ASP A 153 -12.67 -2.53 6.26
C ASP A 153 -12.64 -1.04 6.64
N THR A 154 -13.53 -0.23 6.05
CA THR A 154 -13.56 1.24 6.17
C THR A 154 -14.46 1.71 7.31
#